data_AF-A0A530BHA3-F1
#
_entry.id   AF-A0A530BHA3-F1
#
_cell.length_a   1.000
_cell.length_b   1.000
_cell.length_c   1.000
_cell.angle_alpha   90.00
_cell.angle_beta   90.00
_cell.angle_gamma   90.00
#
_symmetry.space_group_name_H-M   'P 1'
#
loop_
_entity.id
_entity.type
_entity.pdbx_description
1 polymer ?
#
loop_
_entity_poly.entity_id
_entity_poly.type
_entity_poly.pdbx_seq_one_letter_code
_entity_poly.pdbx_strand_id
1 'polypeptide(L)'
;MEDRYPAEGFEAYLNALESATPTMRAIGITDYCVTASYERVKAAKDAGRLKQCDLLFPNVELRLEIGTVKGHFVNIHLLVSPEDPGHVEELNRFLRHLKFSTADDEYSCTPDDLMKLGKRMDRSITDNAAALRAGVTQFKVSRSGLQAAFRSMEWARDNIIVAVSGNADGTSGVREAADRAVRQEIEKFAQVIFASSPKQRDFWLGLGPAATPQEIQDDYGALKPCLWGCDAHEMSLVGKPAEDRLCWIKGKATFDGLRQACIDPDRACVGPNPPAWSSESQTISHIEILDAPWARTPAIGLNPGLVTIIGARGSGKTALADMIAAGCDAYVEDEERPSFLERAGEHLKNAKVSVHWLSGE
;
A
#
# COMPACT_ATOMS: atom_id res chain seq x y z
N MET A 1 13.86 -12.63 10.96
CA MET A 1 13.74 -13.75 11.93
C MET A 1 12.74 -14.74 11.37
N GLU A 2 13.10 -16.04 11.31
CA GLU A 2 12.54 -17.08 10.40
C GLU A 2 12.85 -16.92 8.91
N ASP A 3 13.58 -15.86 8.54
CA ASP A 3 14.23 -15.83 7.27
C ASP A 3 15.35 -16.87 7.25
N ARG A 4 15.14 -17.98 6.53
CA ARG A 4 16.15 -19.03 6.32
C ARG A 4 17.32 -18.55 5.44
N TYR A 5 17.67 -17.27 5.52
CA TYR A 5 18.67 -16.63 4.70
C TYR A 5 20.07 -16.84 5.31
N PRO A 6 21.07 -17.23 4.50
CA PRO A 6 22.46 -17.33 4.96
C PRO A 6 23.02 -15.96 5.36
N ALA A 7 24.24 -15.89 5.91
CA ALA A 7 24.90 -14.63 6.27
C ALA A 7 25.12 -13.69 5.07
N GLU A 8 25.30 -14.23 3.86
CA GLU A 8 25.29 -13.51 2.56
C GLU A 8 23.88 -13.16 2.07
N GLY A 9 22.86 -13.60 2.81
CA GLY A 9 21.46 -13.56 2.42
C GLY A 9 20.87 -12.16 2.41
N PHE A 10 21.46 -11.18 3.11
CA PHE A 10 20.99 -9.80 3.03
C PHE A 10 21.29 -9.14 1.68
N GLU A 11 22.51 -9.34 1.16
CA GLU A 11 22.87 -8.84 -0.18
C GLU A 11 22.05 -9.55 -1.27
N ALA A 12 21.92 -10.88 -1.16
CA ALA A 12 21.06 -11.65 -2.05
C ALA A 12 19.59 -11.21 -1.98
N TYR A 13 19.08 -10.86 -0.79
CA TYR A 13 17.73 -10.33 -0.60
C TYR A 13 17.55 -8.98 -1.31
N LEU A 14 18.48 -8.04 -1.14
CA LEU A 14 18.44 -6.76 -1.84
C LEU A 14 18.53 -6.94 -3.36
N ASN A 15 19.40 -7.82 -3.84
CA ASN A 15 19.52 -8.15 -5.27
C ASN A 15 18.21 -8.75 -5.80
N ALA A 16 17.56 -9.64 -5.04
CA ALA A 16 16.27 -10.22 -5.42
C ALA A 16 15.21 -9.13 -5.57
N LEU A 17 15.13 -8.18 -4.61
CA LEU A 17 14.21 -7.05 -4.70
C LEU A 17 14.49 -6.14 -5.91
N GLU A 18 15.77 -5.84 -6.18
CA GLU A 18 16.18 -4.99 -7.32
C GLU A 18 15.96 -5.67 -8.68
N SER A 19 16.00 -7.01 -8.72
CA SER A 19 15.77 -7.81 -9.93
C SER A 19 14.30 -8.19 -10.18
N ALA A 20 13.41 -7.88 -9.23
CA ALA A 20 12.00 -8.25 -9.34
C ALA A 20 11.35 -7.63 -10.59
N THR A 21 10.52 -8.42 -11.27
CA THR A 21 9.80 -8.01 -12.48
C THR A 21 8.30 -8.29 -12.28
N PRO A 22 7.41 -7.30 -12.47
CA PRO A 22 7.71 -5.89 -12.74
C PRO A 22 8.43 -5.22 -11.56
N THR A 23 9.14 -4.13 -11.86
CA THR A 23 9.91 -3.39 -10.85
C THR A 23 9.03 -2.95 -9.68
N MET A 24 9.43 -3.29 -8.46
CA MET A 24 8.70 -2.91 -7.24
C MET A 24 8.93 -1.43 -6.89
N ARG A 25 7.93 -0.60 -7.13
CA ARG A 25 7.94 0.84 -6.83
C ARG A 25 7.66 1.14 -5.35
N ALA A 26 6.97 0.24 -4.65
CA ALA A 26 6.70 0.34 -3.22
C ALA A 26 7.02 -1.00 -2.55
N ILE A 27 7.71 -0.96 -1.41
CA ILE A 27 8.14 -2.14 -0.66
C ILE A 27 7.84 -1.91 0.82
N GLY A 28 6.99 -2.78 1.39
CA GLY A 28 6.79 -2.89 2.83
C GLY A 28 7.68 -4.00 3.38
N ILE A 29 8.57 -3.69 4.34
CA ILE A 29 9.42 -4.70 4.97
C ILE A 29 8.72 -5.25 6.20
N THR A 30 8.39 -6.55 6.15
CA THR A 30 7.70 -7.22 7.24
C THR A 30 8.68 -7.64 8.34
N ASP A 31 8.46 -7.16 9.56
CA ASP A 31 9.16 -7.59 10.77
C ASP A 31 8.15 -8.06 11.82
N TYR A 32 8.49 -9.10 12.57
CA TYR A 32 7.66 -9.60 13.66
C TYR A 32 7.98 -8.84 14.96
N CYS A 33 7.03 -8.05 15.47
CA CYS A 33 7.13 -7.28 16.73
C CYS A 33 8.28 -6.24 16.84
N VAL A 34 9.19 -6.16 15.87
CA VAL A 34 10.37 -5.28 15.87
C VAL A 34 10.51 -4.54 14.54
N THR A 35 11.57 -3.77 14.34
CA THR A 35 11.82 -2.97 13.12
C THR A 35 13.17 -3.26 12.46
N ALA A 36 13.89 -4.28 12.94
CA ALA A 36 15.30 -4.46 12.63
C ALA A 36 15.60 -4.72 11.14
N SER A 37 14.75 -5.48 10.43
CA SER A 37 14.96 -5.74 9.01
C SER A 37 14.65 -4.50 8.18
N TYR A 38 13.57 -3.78 8.52
CA TYR A 38 13.24 -2.51 7.89
C TYR A 38 14.40 -1.50 8.04
N GLU A 39 14.94 -1.32 9.24
CA GLU A 39 16.05 -0.38 9.50
C GLU A 39 17.29 -0.73 8.66
N ARG A 40 17.62 -2.02 8.53
CA ARG A 40 18.73 -2.48 7.69
C ARG A 40 18.50 -2.19 6.21
N VAL A 41 17.30 -2.47 5.69
CA VAL A 41 16.95 -2.20 4.29
C VAL A 41 16.91 -0.69 4.03
N LYS A 42 16.40 0.09 4.98
CA LYS A 42 16.41 1.55 4.92
C LYS A 42 17.84 2.10 4.84
N ALA A 43 18.75 1.63 5.70
CA ALA A 43 20.15 2.03 5.66
C ALA A 43 20.81 1.70 4.31
N ALA A 44 20.52 0.52 3.73
CA ALA A 44 21.01 0.17 2.40
C ALA A 44 20.44 1.07 1.30
N LYS A 45 19.15 1.44 1.39
CA LYS A 45 18.51 2.40 0.47
C LYS A 45 19.13 3.79 0.58
N ASP A 46 19.35 4.28 1.80
CA ASP A 46 20.00 5.57 2.06
C ASP A 46 21.45 5.58 1.53
N ALA A 47 22.12 4.41 1.51
CA ALA A 47 23.44 4.20 0.89
C ALA A 47 23.40 4.01 -0.65
N GLY A 48 22.23 4.11 -1.30
CA GLY A 48 22.08 4.12 -2.75
C GLY A 48 21.57 2.84 -3.40
N ARG A 49 21.16 1.83 -2.62
CA ARG A 49 20.44 0.63 -3.11
C ARG A 49 18.97 0.91 -3.36
N LEU A 50 18.25 -0.01 -4.02
CA LEU A 50 16.81 0.05 -4.24
C LEU A 50 16.37 1.35 -4.95
N LYS A 51 17.12 1.77 -5.98
CA LYS A 51 16.93 3.06 -6.69
C LYS A 51 15.55 3.23 -7.32
N GLN A 52 14.91 2.13 -7.71
CA GLN A 52 13.59 2.17 -8.35
C GLN A 52 12.41 2.04 -7.36
N CYS A 53 12.70 1.81 -6.07
CA CYS A 53 11.70 1.82 -5.01
C CYS A 53 11.45 3.28 -4.60
N ASP A 54 10.28 3.85 -4.90
CA ASP A 54 9.94 5.21 -4.49
C ASP A 54 9.46 5.26 -3.02
N LEU A 55 8.82 4.19 -2.56
CA LEU A 55 8.28 4.07 -1.21
C LEU A 55 8.83 2.83 -0.49
N LEU A 56 9.58 3.04 0.59
CA LEU A 56 10.02 1.99 1.50
C LEU A 56 9.44 2.26 2.89
N PHE A 57 8.66 1.32 3.43
CA PHE A 57 7.96 1.51 4.71
C PHE A 57 8.02 0.27 5.61
N PRO A 58 7.93 0.41 6.94
CA PRO A 58 7.86 -0.74 7.83
C PRO A 58 6.46 -1.35 7.84
N ASN A 59 6.42 -2.68 7.87
CA ASN A 59 5.23 -3.49 8.11
C ASN A 59 5.48 -4.33 9.37
N VAL A 60 4.90 -3.99 10.51
CA VAL A 60 5.08 -4.80 11.72
C VAL A 60 3.96 -5.82 11.82
N GLU A 61 4.30 -7.10 11.76
CA GLU A 61 3.38 -8.21 11.99
C GLU A 61 3.30 -8.53 13.50
N LEU A 62 2.08 -8.67 13.99
CA LEU A 62 1.73 -9.05 15.35
C LEU A 62 0.70 -10.18 15.31
N ARG A 63 0.62 -10.95 16.40
CA ARG A 63 -0.39 -11.98 16.61
C ARG A 63 -1.38 -11.55 17.67
N LEU A 64 -2.67 -11.63 17.39
CA LEU A 64 -3.71 -11.39 18.39
C LEU A 64 -3.85 -12.61 19.31
N GLU A 65 -4.32 -12.42 20.54
CA GLU A 65 -4.66 -13.49 21.50
C GLU A 65 -5.91 -14.32 21.10
N ILE A 66 -6.17 -14.45 19.81
CA ILE A 66 -7.35 -15.08 19.24
C ILE A 66 -6.87 -16.25 18.38
N GLY A 67 -7.21 -17.46 18.81
CA GLY A 67 -6.88 -18.68 18.10
C GLY A 67 -7.71 -18.86 16.83
N THR A 68 -7.12 -19.44 15.81
CA THR A 68 -7.80 -19.95 14.61
C THR A 68 -8.06 -21.45 14.77
N VAL A 69 -8.97 -21.99 13.96
CA VAL A 69 -9.33 -23.42 13.97
C VAL A 69 -8.12 -24.35 13.75
N LYS A 70 -7.06 -23.86 13.10
CA LYS A 70 -5.82 -24.61 12.88
C LYS A 70 -4.82 -24.52 14.05
N GLY A 71 -5.19 -23.87 15.15
CA GLY A 71 -4.29 -23.62 16.28
C GLY A 71 -3.28 -22.51 16.03
N HIS A 72 -3.46 -21.70 14.99
CA HIS A 72 -2.68 -20.48 14.75
C HIS A 72 -3.35 -19.28 15.42
N PHE A 73 -2.73 -18.11 15.36
CA PHE A 73 -3.30 -16.87 15.88
C PHE A 73 -3.63 -15.93 14.73
N VAL A 74 -4.60 -15.04 14.92
CA VAL A 74 -4.95 -14.03 13.90
C VAL A 74 -3.80 -13.05 13.74
N ASN A 75 -3.24 -12.98 12.53
CA ASN A 75 -2.23 -12.01 12.17
C ASN A 75 -2.83 -10.61 11.90
N ILE A 76 -2.19 -9.60 12.48
CA ILE A 76 -2.47 -8.18 12.25
C ILE A 76 -1.17 -7.46 11.89
N HIS A 77 -1.27 -6.52 10.96
CA HIS A 77 -0.15 -5.81 10.39
C HIS A 77 -0.30 -4.32 10.61
N LEU A 78 0.81 -3.67 10.92
CA LEU A 78 0.92 -2.23 11.10
C LEU A 78 1.79 -1.70 9.96
N LEU A 79 1.17 -1.16 8.92
CA LEU A 79 1.86 -0.47 7.83
C LEU A 79 2.09 0.97 8.25
N VAL A 80 3.34 1.42 8.31
CA VAL A 80 3.68 2.69 8.96
C VAL A 80 4.24 3.70 7.97
N SER A 81 3.78 4.95 8.03
CA SER A 81 4.27 6.01 7.15
C SER A 81 5.75 6.30 7.44
N PRO A 82 6.62 6.30 6.44
CA PRO A 82 8.01 6.73 6.58
C PRO A 82 8.18 8.26 6.44
N GLU A 83 7.09 9.02 6.29
CA GLU A 83 7.13 10.47 6.03
C GLU A 83 7.65 11.28 7.21
N ASP A 84 7.38 10.84 8.44
CA ASP A 84 8.02 11.40 9.63
C ASP A 84 9.47 10.91 9.71
N PRO A 85 10.50 11.79 9.74
CA PRO A 85 11.89 11.36 9.91
C PRO A 85 12.15 10.51 11.16
N GLY A 86 11.35 10.70 12.23
CA GLY A 86 11.40 9.97 13.49
C GLY A 86 10.51 8.71 13.54
N HIS A 87 9.94 8.27 12.42
CA HIS A 87 8.93 7.20 12.41
C HIS A 87 9.36 5.89 13.07
N VAL A 88 10.63 5.51 13.01
CA VAL A 88 11.14 4.30 13.68
C VAL A 88 11.09 4.45 15.20
N GLU A 89 11.42 5.62 15.73
CA GLU A 89 11.39 5.89 17.16
C GLU A 89 9.94 5.90 17.67
N GLU A 90 9.05 6.60 16.98
CA GLU A 90 7.64 6.66 17.35
C GLU A 90 6.92 5.30 17.17
N LEU A 91 7.29 4.51 16.16
CA LEU A 91 6.82 3.13 16.02
C LEU A 91 7.28 2.26 17.20
N ASN A 92 8.55 2.33 17.59
CA ASN A 92 9.05 1.59 18.75
C ASN A 92 8.41 2.07 20.07
N ARG A 93 8.10 3.37 20.18
CA ARG A 93 7.31 3.93 21.28
C ARG A 93 5.89 3.37 21.30
N PHE A 94 5.24 3.26 20.15
CA PHE A 94 3.92 2.63 20.02
C PHE A 94 3.96 1.16 20.45
N LEU A 95 4.91 0.39 19.93
CA LEU A 95 5.06 -1.04 20.24
C LEU A 95 5.25 -1.26 21.76
N ARG A 96 6.03 -0.42 22.45
CA ARG A 96 6.21 -0.50 23.91
C ARG A 96 4.91 -0.46 24.73
N HIS A 97 3.85 0.15 24.21
CA HIS A 97 2.54 0.19 24.86
C HIS A 97 1.75 -1.11 24.71
N LEU A 98 2.13 -1.97 23.76
CA LEU A 98 1.55 -3.30 23.61
C LEU A 98 2.16 -4.21 24.67
N LYS A 99 1.30 -4.89 25.42
CA LYS A 99 1.67 -5.76 26.55
C LYS A 99 1.19 -7.18 26.32
N PHE A 100 1.95 -8.13 26.87
CA PHE A 100 1.58 -9.52 27.03
C PHE A 100 1.77 -9.90 28.50
N SER A 101 0.70 -10.33 29.15
CA SER A 101 0.71 -10.65 30.58
C SER A 101 0.68 -12.16 30.78
N THR A 102 1.47 -12.63 31.73
CA THR A 102 1.43 -14.00 32.26
C THR A 102 0.89 -13.97 33.68
N ALA A 103 0.69 -15.13 34.31
CA ALA A 103 0.27 -15.18 35.71
C ALA A 103 1.22 -14.45 36.69
N ASP A 104 2.52 -14.38 36.37
CA ASP A 104 3.55 -13.90 37.30
C ASP A 104 4.21 -12.57 36.86
N ASP A 105 4.01 -12.12 35.63
CA ASP A 105 4.79 -11.01 35.04
C ASP A 105 4.11 -10.41 33.79
N GLU A 106 4.51 -9.19 33.42
CA GLU A 106 4.05 -8.50 32.21
C GLU A 106 5.22 -8.09 31.32
N TYR A 107 5.11 -8.38 30.02
CA TYR A 107 6.13 -8.10 29.02
C TYR A 107 5.65 -7.02 28.05
N SER A 108 6.51 -6.04 27.77
CA SER A 108 6.27 -5.04 26.73
C SER A 108 6.74 -5.55 25.37
N CYS A 109 6.14 -5.09 24.27
CA CYS A 109 6.66 -5.34 22.93
C CYS A 109 7.92 -4.51 22.67
N THR A 110 9.02 -4.93 23.30
CA THR A 110 10.36 -4.35 23.15
C THR A 110 11.36 -5.49 23.03
N PRO A 111 12.48 -5.32 22.31
CA PRO A 111 13.47 -6.39 22.16
C PRO A 111 13.92 -7.01 23.50
N ASP A 112 14.13 -6.18 24.52
CA ASP A 112 14.57 -6.64 25.84
C ASP A 112 13.54 -7.52 26.55
N ASP A 113 12.28 -7.09 26.59
CA ASP A 113 11.22 -7.86 27.23
C ASP A 113 10.85 -9.11 26.42
N LEU A 114 10.92 -9.05 25.09
CA LEU A 114 10.75 -10.22 24.23
C LEU A 114 11.86 -11.25 24.50
N MET A 115 13.12 -10.83 24.62
CA MET A 115 14.21 -11.74 25.01
C MET A 115 14.00 -12.36 26.39
N LYS A 116 13.53 -11.58 27.38
CA LYS A 116 13.18 -12.11 28.71
C LYS A 116 12.06 -13.15 28.62
N LEU A 117 11.00 -12.86 27.87
CA LEU A 117 9.90 -13.78 27.63
C LEU A 117 10.41 -15.08 27.00
N GLY A 118 11.23 -14.99 25.95
CA GLY A 118 11.82 -16.16 25.30
C GLY A 118 12.62 -17.06 26.25
N LYS A 119 13.53 -16.47 27.04
CA LYS A 119 14.33 -17.20 28.05
C LYS A 119 13.48 -17.79 29.17
N ARG A 120 12.34 -17.15 29.50
CA ARG A 120 11.41 -17.70 30.49
C ARG A 120 10.66 -18.92 29.95
N MET A 121 10.25 -18.88 28.69
CA MET A 121 9.53 -19.96 28.02
C MET A 121 10.43 -21.16 27.73
N ASP A 122 11.71 -20.91 27.42
CA ASP A 122 12.72 -21.96 27.30
C ASP A 122 14.03 -21.53 27.99
N ARG A 123 14.25 -22.08 29.20
CA ARG A 123 15.41 -21.79 30.04
C ARG A 123 16.73 -22.33 29.48
N SER A 124 16.69 -23.17 28.44
CA SER A 124 17.90 -23.65 27.78
C SER A 124 18.49 -22.62 26.82
N ILE A 125 17.70 -21.61 26.41
CA ILE A 125 18.15 -20.56 25.51
C ILE A 125 19.08 -19.59 26.22
N THR A 126 20.33 -19.54 25.77
CA THR A 126 21.36 -18.61 26.24
C THR A 126 21.66 -17.49 25.25
N ASP A 127 21.51 -17.79 23.94
CA ASP A 127 21.70 -16.83 22.85
C ASP A 127 20.56 -15.78 22.80
N ASN A 128 20.94 -14.51 22.66
CA ASN A 128 19.98 -13.40 22.62
C ASN A 128 19.12 -13.41 21.36
N ALA A 129 19.67 -13.79 20.20
CA ALA A 129 18.90 -13.83 18.96
C ALA A 129 17.85 -14.97 18.99
N ALA A 130 18.22 -16.14 19.52
CA ALA A 130 17.30 -17.23 19.79
C ALA A 130 16.24 -16.87 20.83
N ALA A 131 16.62 -16.16 21.89
CA ALA A 131 15.68 -15.67 22.90
C ALA A 131 14.66 -14.68 22.31
N LEU A 132 15.13 -13.75 21.47
CA LEU A 132 14.25 -12.79 20.80
C LEU A 132 13.26 -13.50 19.88
N ARG A 133 13.72 -14.46 19.06
CA ARG A 133 12.83 -15.29 18.22
C ARG A 133 11.77 -16.01 19.06
N ALA A 134 12.19 -16.70 20.12
CA ALA A 134 11.27 -17.41 21.00
C ALA A 134 10.27 -16.46 21.65
N GLY A 135 10.72 -15.29 22.12
CA GLY A 135 9.86 -14.24 22.68
C GLY A 135 8.80 -13.74 21.70
N VAL A 136 9.22 -13.38 20.49
CA VAL A 136 8.34 -12.93 19.40
C VAL A 136 7.29 -13.99 19.06
N THR A 137 7.67 -15.26 18.97
CA THR A 137 6.71 -16.36 18.74
C THR A 137 5.69 -16.46 19.87
N GLN A 138 6.09 -16.16 21.10
CA GLN A 138 5.26 -16.28 22.29
C GLN A 138 4.40 -15.06 22.59
N PHE A 139 4.81 -13.87 22.16
CA PHE A 139 4.13 -12.61 22.41
C PHE A 139 2.84 -12.51 21.59
N LYS A 140 1.70 -12.37 22.28
CA LYS A 140 0.39 -12.11 21.64
C LYS A 140 -0.17 -10.81 22.20
N VAL A 141 -0.86 -10.07 21.36
CA VAL A 141 -1.44 -8.77 21.69
C VAL A 141 -2.95 -8.93 21.86
N SER A 142 -3.49 -8.43 22.97
CA SER A 142 -4.94 -8.36 23.13
C SER A 142 -5.53 -7.32 22.18
N ARG A 143 -6.71 -7.61 21.60
CA ARG A 143 -7.42 -6.66 20.72
C ARG A 143 -7.67 -5.32 21.42
N SER A 144 -8.11 -5.37 22.67
CA SER A 144 -8.37 -4.18 23.49
C SER A 144 -7.10 -3.38 23.77
N GLY A 145 -5.98 -4.05 24.07
CA GLY A 145 -4.69 -3.40 24.27
C GLY A 145 -4.20 -2.67 23.02
N LEU A 146 -4.29 -3.32 21.85
CA LEU A 146 -3.95 -2.69 20.58
C LEU A 146 -4.82 -1.46 20.28
N GLN A 147 -6.14 -1.58 20.43
CA GLN A 147 -7.07 -0.47 20.20
C GLN A 147 -6.85 0.68 21.19
N ALA A 148 -6.54 0.37 22.45
CA ALA A 148 -6.25 1.38 23.47
C ALA A 148 -4.96 2.15 23.15
N ALA A 149 -3.88 1.44 22.79
CA ALA A 149 -2.61 2.05 22.38
C ALA A 149 -2.80 2.92 21.12
N PHE A 150 -3.55 2.45 20.14
CA PHE A 150 -3.83 3.19 18.91
C PHE A 150 -4.64 4.46 19.19
N ARG A 151 -5.64 4.39 20.07
CA ARG A 151 -6.46 5.55 20.46
C ARG A 151 -5.74 6.55 21.37
N SER A 152 -4.73 6.12 22.14
CA SER A 152 -4.00 7.02 23.04
C SER A 152 -2.89 7.81 22.34
N MET A 153 -2.40 7.33 21.18
CA MET A 153 -1.30 7.96 20.44
C MET A 153 -1.80 8.61 19.15
N GLU A 154 -1.79 9.94 19.09
CA GLU A 154 -2.13 10.70 17.87
C GLU A 154 -1.24 10.31 16.69
N TRP A 155 0.07 10.26 16.93
CA TRP A 155 1.04 9.82 15.94
C TRP A 155 0.69 8.47 15.30
N ALA A 156 0.24 7.50 16.11
CA ALA A 156 -0.13 6.17 15.61
C ALA A 156 -1.37 6.24 14.70
N ARG A 157 -2.37 7.07 15.03
CA ARG A 157 -3.57 7.22 14.20
C ARG A 157 -3.29 7.83 12.84
N ASP A 158 -2.34 8.76 12.78
CA ASP A 158 -2.03 9.49 11.55
C ASP A 158 -1.03 8.74 10.67
N ASN A 159 -0.20 7.88 11.27
CA ASN A 159 0.92 7.24 10.59
C ASN A 159 0.80 5.72 10.44
N ILE A 160 -0.15 5.04 11.09
CA ILE A 160 -0.29 3.59 10.99
C ILE A 160 -1.61 3.21 10.30
N ILE A 161 -1.49 2.43 9.22
CA ILE A 161 -2.59 1.71 8.58
C ILE A 161 -2.60 0.29 9.13
N VAL A 162 -3.71 -0.13 9.72
CA VAL A 162 -3.92 -1.48 10.25
C VAL A 162 -4.46 -2.38 9.15
N ALA A 163 -3.76 -3.48 8.90
CA ALA A 163 -4.18 -4.52 7.96
C ALA A 163 -4.37 -5.86 8.68
N VAL A 164 -5.34 -6.67 8.22
CA VAL A 164 -5.58 -8.01 8.77
C VAL A 164 -5.67 -9.04 7.67
N SER A 165 -5.18 -10.25 7.92
CA SER A 165 -5.29 -11.35 6.95
C SER A 165 -6.75 -11.77 6.79
N GLY A 166 -7.24 -11.79 5.54
CA GLY A 166 -8.55 -12.33 5.19
C GLY A 166 -8.53 -13.86 5.01
N ASN A 167 -7.37 -14.51 5.12
CA ASN A 167 -7.16 -15.94 4.88
C ASN A 167 -7.17 -16.76 6.19
N ALA A 168 -6.88 -18.06 6.09
CA ALA A 168 -6.95 -19.00 7.20
C ALA A 168 -6.07 -18.63 8.41
N ASP A 169 -5.00 -17.86 8.17
CA ASP A 169 -4.08 -17.36 9.20
C ASP A 169 -4.49 -15.96 9.73
N GLY A 170 -5.68 -15.51 9.35
CA GLY A 170 -6.32 -14.31 9.86
C GLY A 170 -7.77 -14.58 10.24
N THR A 171 -8.65 -13.62 9.96
CA THR A 171 -10.01 -13.62 10.50
C THR A 171 -10.88 -14.75 9.93
N SER A 172 -10.65 -15.22 8.71
CA SER A 172 -11.44 -16.32 8.14
C SER A 172 -11.13 -17.69 8.74
N GLY A 173 -10.05 -17.80 9.53
CA GLY A 173 -9.72 -18.97 10.34
C GLY A 173 -10.52 -19.09 11.64
N VAL A 174 -11.35 -18.11 11.98
CA VAL A 174 -12.11 -18.01 13.23
C VAL A 174 -13.57 -18.46 12.99
N ARG A 175 -14.06 -19.53 13.65
CA ARG A 175 -15.33 -20.19 13.25
C ARG A 175 -16.32 -20.58 14.37
N GLU A 176 -16.04 -20.44 15.67
CA GLU A 176 -17.10 -20.68 16.66
C GLU A 176 -18.12 -19.53 16.67
N ALA A 177 -19.37 -19.81 17.07
CA ALA A 177 -20.48 -18.85 16.93
C ALA A 177 -20.29 -17.56 17.75
N ALA A 178 -19.56 -17.63 18.88
CA ALA A 178 -19.15 -16.48 19.68
C ALA A 178 -18.08 -15.60 18.99
N ASP A 179 -17.39 -16.15 17.99
CA ASP A 179 -16.22 -15.51 17.40
C ASP A 179 -16.52 -14.68 16.15
N ARG A 180 -17.73 -14.77 15.58
CA ARG A 180 -18.11 -13.93 14.43
C ARG A 180 -18.13 -12.45 14.77
N ALA A 181 -18.64 -12.09 15.95
CA ALA A 181 -18.62 -10.72 16.44
C ALA A 181 -17.18 -10.24 16.67
N VAL A 182 -16.32 -11.10 17.24
CA VAL A 182 -14.89 -10.78 17.44
C VAL A 182 -14.18 -10.55 16.11
N ARG A 183 -14.42 -11.41 15.12
CA ARG A 183 -13.92 -11.24 13.75
C ARG A 183 -14.37 -9.92 13.14
N GLN A 184 -15.67 -9.63 13.18
CA GLN A 184 -16.24 -8.41 12.61
C GLN A 184 -15.62 -7.18 13.26
N GLU A 185 -15.41 -7.20 14.58
CA GLU A 185 -14.76 -6.11 15.31
C GLU A 185 -13.28 -5.89 14.93
N ILE A 186 -12.55 -6.97 14.62
CA ILE A 186 -11.17 -6.87 14.09
C ILE A 186 -11.19 -6.27 12.69
N GLU A 187 -12.03 -6.81 11.80
CA GLU A 187 -12.17 -6.34 10.43
C GLU A 187 -12.65 -4.90 10.39
N LYS A 188 -13.54 -4.50 11.30
CA LYS A 188 -13.99 -3.12 11.48
C LYS A 188 -12.88 -2.16 11.93
N PHE A 189 -11.97 -2.63 12.79
CA PHE A 189 -10.81 -1.86 13.22
C PHE A 189 -9.74 -1.71 12.13
N ALA A 190 -9.57 -2.72 11.27
CA ALA A 190 -8.62 -2.69 10.17
C ALA A 190 -9.07 -1.75 9.05
N GLN A 191 -8.11 -1.06 8.42
CA GLN A 191 -8.36 -0.26 7.21
C GLN A 191 -8.14 -1.08 5.94
N VAL A 192 -7.29 -2.12 6.01
CA VAL A 192 -6.90 -2.95 4.85
C VAL A 192 -7.16 -4.42 5.15
N ILE A 193 -7.51 -5.17 4.10
CA ILE A 193 -7.59 -6.63 4.18
C ILE A 193 -6.49 -7.25 3.31
N PHE A 194 -5.68 -8.12 3.90
CA PHE A 194 -4.72 -8.92 3.15
C PHE A 194 -5.40 -10.12 2.53
N ALA A 195 -5.72 -10.00 1.25
CA ALA A 195 -6.47 -10.98 0.47
C ALA A 195 -6.10 -10.85 -1.00
N SER A 196 -5.96 -11.98 -1.68
CA SER A 196 -5.60 -12.02 -3.10
C SER A 196 -6.69 -12.59 -4.00
N SER A 197 -7.82 -13.04 -3.44
CA SER A 197 -8.90 -13.62 -4.24
C SER A 197 -9.84 -12.52 -4.77
N PRO A 198 -10.27 -12.60 -6.06
CA PRO A 198 -11.25 -11.66 -6.61
C PRO A 198 -12.56 -11.63 -5.83
N LYS A 199 -13.00 -12.79 -5.31
CA LYS A 199 -14.21 -12.89 -4.49
C LYS A 199 -14.13 -12.07 -3.20
N GLN A 200 -12.98 -12.06 -2.52
CA GLN A 200 -12.81 -11.24 -1.32
C GLN A 200 -12.78 -9.76 -1.68
N ARG A 201 -12.08 -9.39 -2.77
CA ARG A 201 -12.09 -8.01 -3.26
C ARG A 201 -13.51 -7.54 -3.53
N ASP A 202 -14.28 -8.29 -4.32
CA ASP A 202 -15.64 -7.91 -4.69
C ASP A 202 -16.57 -7.83 -3.46
N PHE A 203 -16.34 -8.66 -2.42
CA PHE A 203 -17.04 -8.54 -1.14
C PHE A 203 -16.70 -7.23 -0.42
N TRP A 204 -15.42 -6.90 -0.24
CA TRP A 204 -14.99 -5.70 0.49
C TRP A 204 -15.30 -4.38 -0.26
N LEU A 205 -15.58 -4.47 -1.56
CA LEU A 205 -16.09 -3.38 -2.38
C LEU A 205 -17.63 -3.32 -2.46
N GLY A 206 -18.34 -4.31 -1.90
CA GLY A 206 -19.81 -4.40 -1.99
C GLY A 206 -20.33 -4.65 -3.42
N LEU A 207 -19.52 -5.26 -4.28
CA LEU A 207 -19.84 -5.57 -5.68
C LEU A 207 -20.46 -6.97 -5.86
N GLY A 208 -20.39 -7.81 -4.82
CA GLY A 208 -20.90 -9.17 -4.84
C GLY A 208 -22.37 -9.28 -4.39
N PRO A 209 -23.02 -10.43 -4.64
CA PRO A 209 -24.41 -10.67 -4.22
C PRO A 209 -24.59 -10.83 -2.70
N ALA A 210 -23.49 -10.87 -1.94
CA ALA A 210 -23.50 -11.16 -0.51
C ALA A 210 -23.76 -9.93 0.37
N ALA A 211 -23.38 -8.74 -0.11
CA ALA A 211 -23.55 -7.47 0.59
C ALA A 211 -23.39 -6.30 -0.39
N THR A 212 -24.23 -5.29 -0.23
CA THR A 212 -24.14 -4.00 -0.91
C THR A 212 -23.03 -3.13 -0.29
N PRO A 213 -22.59 -2.05 -0.97
CA PRO A 213 -21.60 -1.15 -0.39
C PRO A 213 -22.03 -0.53 0.94
N GLN A 214 -23.33 -0.23 1.10
CA GLN A 214 -23.87 0.34 2.34
C GLN A 214 -23.83 -0.68 3.48
N GLU A 215 -24.21 -1.93 3.24
CA GLU A 215 -24.16 -3.00 4.26
C GLU A 215 -22.71 -3.23 4.74
N ILE A 216 -21.73 -3.21 3.84
CA ILE A 216 -20.31 -3.31 4.21
C ILE A 216 -19.89 -2.13 5.09
N GLN A 217 -20.32 -0.91 4.78
CA GLN A 217 -20.01 0.27 5.60
C GLN A 217 -20.67 0.20 6.98
N ASP A 218 -21.92 -0.26 7.06
CA ASP A 218 -22.64 -0.38 8.33
C ASP A 218 -21.97 -1.44 9.24
N ASP A 219 -21.59 -2.59 8.66
CA ASP A 219 -21.00 -3.71 9.38
C ASP A 219 -19.52 -3.49 9.75
N TYR A 220 -18.73 -2.90 8.84
CA TYR A 220 -17.26 -2.85 8.93
C TYR A 220 -16.68 -1.43 8.94
N GLY A 221 -17.54 -0.40 8.93
CA GLY A 221 -17.18 1.01 9.03
C GLY A 221 -16.75 1.67 7.71
N ALA A 222 -16.29 0.90 6.73
CA ALA A 222 -15.87 1.38 5.42
C ALA A 222 -15.79 0.22 4.43
N LEU A 223 -15.84 0.55 3.13
CA LEU A 223 -15.28 -0.33 2.10
C LEU A 223 -13.76 -0.46 2.35
N LYS A 224 -13.16 -1.61 2.00
CA LYS A 224 -11.75 -1.87 2.33
C LYS A 224 -10.97 -2.35 1.10
N PRO A 225 -9.78 -1.81 0.84
CA PRO A 225 -8.93 -2.33 -0.23
C PRO A 225 -8.40 -3.71 0.17
N CYS A 226 -8.30 -4.59 -0.82
CA CYS A 226 -7.52 -5.81 -0.70
C CYS A 226 -6.09 -5.55 -1.15
N LEU A 227 -5.11 -5.76 -0.26
CA LEU A 227 -3.69 -5.75 -0.60
C LEU A 227 -3.11 -7.16 -0.50
N TRP A 228 -2.01 -7.39 -1.20
CA TRP A 228 -1.30 -8.66 -1.15
C TRP A 228 0.20 -8.46 -1.36
N GLY A 229 1.02 -9.39 -0.89
CA GLY A 229 2.48 -9.34 -1.01
C GLY A 229 3.09 -10.72 -1.15
N CYS A 230 4.41 -10.77 -1.28
CA CYS A 230 5.16 -12.02 -1.24
C CYS A 230 5.39 -12.45 0.22
N ASP A 231 4.86 -13.60 0.59
CA ASP A 231 5.12 -14.24 1.90
C ASP A 231 6.34 -15.18 1.79
N ALA A 232 7.50 -14.58 1.49
CA ALA A 232 8.70 -15.29 1.08
C ALA A 232 9.46 -15.87 2.29
N HIS A 233 9.35 -17.18 2.48
CA HIS A 233 10.10 -17.95 3.48
C HIS A 233 11.42 -18.54 2.94
N GLU A 234 11.74 -18.25 1.68
CA GLU A 234 12.96 -18.67 0.99
C GLU A 234 13.34 -17.65 -0.10
N MET A 235 14.63 -17.60 -0.44
CA MET A 235 15.20 -16.51 -1.24
C MET A 235 14.62 -16.48 -2.67
N SER A 236 14.30 -17.65 -3.21
CA SER A 236 13.69 -17.85 -4.54
C SER A 236 12.35 -17.13 -4.71
N LEU A 237 11.62 -16.88 -3.60
CA LEU A 237 10.27 -16.31 -3.58
C LEU A 237 10.25 -14.81 -3.27
N VAL A 238 11.40 -14.20 -2.96
CA VAL A 238 11.49 -12.76 -2.67
C VAL A 238 11.06 -11.97 -3.92
N GLY A 239 10.08 -11.07 -3.74
CA GLY A 239 9.52 -10.28 -4.84
C GLY A 239 8.63 -11.07 -5.82
N LYS A 240 8.29 -12.33 -5.50
CA LYS A 240 7.49 -13.22 -6.36
C LYS A 240 6.25 -13.72 -5.59
N PRO A 241 5.15 -12.97 -5.57
CA PRO A 241 3.92 -13.43 -4.94
C PRO A 241 3.36 -14.66 -5.65
N ALA A 242 2.65 -15.52 -4.90
CA ALA A 242 2.01 -16.70 -5.48
C ALA A 242 1.07 -16.33 -6.64
N GLU A 243 1.09 -17.14 -7.70
CA GLU A 243 0.31 -16.92 -8.93
C GLU A 243 0.54 -15.55 -9.58
N ASP A 244 1.73 -14.96 -9.39
CA ASP A 244 2.10 -13.62 -9.84
C ASP A 244 1.12 -12.53 -9.39
N ARG A 245 0.39 -12.75 -8.29
CA ARG A 245 -0.60 -11.80 -7.77
C ARG A 245 0.08 -10.60 -7.11
N LEU A 246 0.46 -9.64 -7.94
CA LEU A 246 1.05 -8.38 -7.52
C LEU A 246 -0.02 -7.43 -7.00
N CYS A 247 0.39 -6.47 -6.18
CA CYS A 247 -0.48 -5.43 -5.66
C CYS A 247 -0.31 -4.15 -6.47
N TRP A 248 -1.38 -3.76 -7.16
CA TRP A 248 -1.46 -2.55 -7.97
C TRP A 248 -2.26 -1.50 -7.22
N ILE A 249 -1.67 -0.32 -7.01
CA ILE A 249 -2.35 0.82 -6.41
C ILE A 249 -2.35 1.96 -7.43
N LYS A 250 -3.54 2.46 -7.78
CA LYS A 250 -3.71 3.59 -8.68
C LYS A 250 -3.30 4.89 -8.00
N GLY A 251 -2.05 5.30 -8.20
CA GLY A 251 -1.51 6.56 -7.71
C GLY A 251 0.01 6.58 -7.73
N LYS A 252 0.58 7.66 -7.18
CA LYS A 252 2.03 7.74 -6.94
C LYS A 252 2.40 6.75 -5.83
N ALA A 253 3.52 6.05 -6.00
CA ALA A 253 4.10 5.18 -4.96
C ALA A 253 4.60 6.03 -3.77
N THR A 254 3.66 6.39 -2.90
CA THR A 254 3.80 7.20 -1.69
C THR A 254 2.86 6.65 -0.64
N PHE A 255 3.11 6.93 0.64
CA PHE A 255 2.24 6.42 1.69
C PHE A 255 0.83 7.04 1.62
N ASP A 256 0.72 8.30 1.20
CA ASP A 256 -0.56 8.92 0.81
C ASP A 256 -1.31 8.17 -0.30
N GLY A 257 -0.60 7.55 -1.25
CA GLY A 257 -1.22 6.67 -2.24
C GLY A 257 -1.91 5.46 -1.60
N LEU A 258 -1.31 4.87 -0.55
CA LEU A 258 -1.94 3.81 0.24
C LEU A 258 -3.11 4.34 1.08
N ARG A 259 -2.97 5.53 1.71
CA ARG A 259 -4.07 6.17 2.43
C ARG A 259 -5.26 6.43 1.51
N GLN A 260 -5.01 6.91 0.29
CA GLN A 260 -6.05 7.14 -0.70
C GLN A 260 -6.75 5.84 -1.12
N ALA A 261 -6.03 4.72 -1.22
CA ALA A 261 -6.64 3.41 -1.44
C ALA A 261 -7.51 2.93 -0.26
N CYS A 262 -7.28 3.41 0.97
CA CYS A 262 -8.17 3.13 2.09
C CYS A 262 -9.45 3.98 2.05
N ILE A 263 -9.41 5.16 1.42
CA ILE A 263 -10.57 6.05 1.22
C ILE A 263 -11.40 5.59 0.01
N ASP A 264 -10.72 5.20 -1.06
CA ASP A 264 -11.29 4.81 -2.35
C ASP A 264 -10.72 3.44 -2.76
N PRO A 265 -11.28 2.34 -2.21
CA PRO A 265 -10.72 0.99 -2.31
C PRO A 265 -10.59 0.39 -3.71
N ASP A 266 -11.34 0.89 -4.69
CA ASP A 266 -11.27 0.42 -6.08
C ASP A 266 -9.91 0.70 -6.75
N ARG A 267 -9.10 1.57 -6.12
CA ARG A 267 -7.73 1.91 -6.53
C ARG A 267 -6.76 0.78 -6.28
N ALA A 268 -7.10 -0.17 -5.39
CA ALA A 268 -6.28 -1.33 -5.10
C ALA A 268 -6.78 -2.55 -5.88
N CYS A 269 -5.88 -3.19 -6.63
CA CYS A 269 -6.16 -4.43 -7.33
C CYS A 269 -5.03 -5.43 -7.09
N VAL A 270 -5.40 -6.69 -6.85
CA VAL A 270 -4.44 -7.78 -6.75
C VAL A 270 -4.56 -8.67 -7.98
N GLY A 271 -3.45 -8.85 -8.69
CA GLY A 271 -3.41 -9.64 -9.92
C GLY A 271 -2.09 -9.53 -10.67
N PRO A 272 -1.90 -10.34 -11.73
CA PRO A 272 -0.65 -10.37 -12.51
C PRO A 272 -0.38 -9.07 -13.28
N ASN A 273 -1.44 -8.38 -13.68
CA ASN A 273 -1.36 -7.16 -14.47
C ASN A 273 -2.14 -6.04 -13.79
N PRO A 274 -1.72 -4.77 -13.95
CA PRO A 274 -2.54 -3.65 -13.53
C PRO A 274 -3.88 -3.68 -14.28
N PRO A 275 -4.98 -3.28 -13.65
CA PRO A 275 -6.27 -3.21 -14.34
C PRO A 275 -6.21 -2.18 -15.48
N ALA A 276 -6.79 -2.54 -16.64
CA ALA A 276 -6.98 -1.62 -17.75
C ALA A 276 -8.28 -0.85 -17.56
N TRP A 277 -8.19 0.45 -17.26
CA TRP A 277 -9.37 1.30 -17.04
C TRP A 277 -9.95 1.90 -18.33
N SER A 278 -9.16 1.98 -19.41
CA SER A 278 -9.56 2.51 -20.71
C SER A 278 -8.77 1.83 -21.83
N SER A 279 -9.30 1.85 -23.05
CA SER A 279 -8.54 1.39 -24.22
C SER A 279 -7.34 2.30 -24.44
N GLU A 280 -6.15 1.73 -24.65
CA GLU A 280 -4.94 2.49 -24.91
C GLU A 280 -5.07 3.36 -26.17
N SER A 281 -5.79 2.86 -27.18
CA SER A 281 -6.13 3.58 -28.42
C SER A 281 -7.11 4.75 -28.25
N GLN A 282 -7.72 4.89 -27.07
CA GLN A 282 -8.65 5.97 -26.74
C GLN A 282 -8.11 6.86 -25.62
N THR A 283 -6.86 6.66 -25.22
CA THR A 283 -6.24 7.38 -24.11
C THR A 283 -5.08 8.19 -24.64
N ILE A 284 -5.17 9.52 -24.53
CA ILE A 284 -4.06 10.40 -24.89
C ILE A 284 -2.97 10.28 -23.83
N SER A 285 -1.74 9.98 -24.25
CA SER A 285 -0.57 9.91 -23.38
C SER A 285 0.25 11.20 -23.41
N HIS A 286 0.27 11.87 -24.56
CA HIS A 286 1.11 13.05 -24.77
C HIS A 286 0.51 14.01 -25.79
N ILE A 287 0.78 15.30 -25.62
CA ILE A 287 0.41 16.35 -26.56
C ILE A 287 1.63 17.25 -26.80
N GLU A 288 1.95 17.48 -28.07
CA GLU A 288 2.99 18.41 -28.50
C GLU A 288 2.40 19.58 -29.29
N ILE A 289 2.70 20.80 -28.87
CA ILE A 289 2.41 22.04 -29.57
C ILE A 289 3.66 22.43 -30.36
N LEU A 290 3.60 22.24 -31.67
CA LEU A 290 4.71 22.44 -32.60
C LEU A 290 4.63 23.82 -33.23
N ASP A 291 5.78 24.34 -33.67
CA ASP A 291 5.90 25.62 -34.40
C ASP A 291 5.25 26.82 -33.68
N ALA A 292 5.19 26.75 -32.34
CA ALA A 292 4.54 27.72 -31.46
C ALA A 292 5.56 28.31 -30.45
N PRO A 293 6.41 29.29 -30.84
CA PRO A 293 7.44 29.84 -29.97
C PRO A 293 6.90 30.54 -28.71
N TRP A 294 5.61 30.86 -28.68
CA TRP A 294 4.91 31.43 -27.53
C TRP A 294 4.52 30.36 -26.48
N ALA A 295 4.52 29.06 -26.83
CA ALA A 295 4.19 27.98 -25.92
C ALA A 295 5.40 27.68 -25.01
N ARG A 296 5.32 28.09 -23.74
CA ARG A 296 6.39 27.82 -22.75
C ARG A 296 6.58 26.34 -22.44
N THR A 297 5.51 25.56 -22.55
CA THR A 297 5.50 24.13 -22.29
C THR A 297 4.85 23.45 -23.48
N PRO A 298 5.59 23.25 -24.59
CA PRO A 298 5.04 22.72 -25.82
C PRO A 298 4.71 21.22 -25.70
N ALA A 299 5.44 20.47 -24.88
CA ALA A 299 5.24 19.05 -24.66
C ALA A 299 4.57 18.80 -23.29
N ILE A 300 3.40 18.16 -23.29
CA ILE A 300 2.58 17.94 -22.10
C ILE A 300 2.22 16.45 -22.01
N GLY A 301 2.75 15.77 -20.99
CA GLY A 301 2.34 14.39 -20.66
C GLY A 301 0.99 14.38 -19.94
N LEU A 302 0.10 13.47 -20.33
CA LEU A 302 -1.21 13.29 -19.74
C LEU A 302 -1.30 11.93 -19.03
N ASN A 303 -2.01 11.91 -17.90
CA ASN A 303 -2.27 10.67 -17.16
C ASN A 303 -3.55 10.01 -17.66
N PRO A 304 -3.59 8.67 -17.77
CA PRO A 304 -4.83 7.93 -17.99
C PRO A 304 -5.87 8.22 -16.90
N GLY A 305 -7.13 8.38 -17.30
CA GLY A 305 -8.24 8.66 -16.39
C GLY A 305 -8.50 10.15 -16.20
N LEU A 306 -8.04 10.73 -15.09
CA LEU A 306 -8.38 12.11 -14.71
C LEU A 306 -7.19 13.06 -14.90
N VAL A 307 -7.40 14.08 -15.72
CA VAL A 307 -6.52 15.25 -15.85
C VAL A 307 -7.30 16.49 -15.42
N THR A 308 -6.73 17.29 -14.52
CA THR A 308 -7.35 18.55 -14.07
C THR A 308 -6.53 19.74 -14.56
N ILE A 309 -7.16 20.61 -15.35
CA ILE A 309 -6.53 21.82 -15.90
C ILE A 309 -6.93 23.02 -15.02
N ILE A 310 -5.97 23.52 -14.21
CA ILE A 310 -6.17 24.65 -13.29
C ILE A 310 -5.33 25.87 -13.68
N GLY A 311 -5.75 27.06 -13.27
CA GLY A 311 -5.03 28.31 -13.54
C GLY A 311 -5.90 29.56 -13.47
N ALA A 312 -5.28 30.73 -13.40
CA ALA A 312 -5.97 32.02 -13.33
C ALA A 312 -6.81 32.32 -14.60
N ARG A 313 -7.68 33.34 -14.54
CA ARG A 313 -8.41 33.81 -15.73
C ARG A 313 -7.39 34.26 -16.80
N GLY A 314 -7.57 33.80 -18.04
CA GLY A 314 -6.66 34.12 -19.14
C GLY A 314 -5.35 33.30 -19.19
N SER A 315 -5.17 32.30 -18.31
CA SER A 315 -3.94 31.48 -18.27
C SER A 315 -3.83 30.42 -19.39
N GLY A 316 -4.68 30.45 -20.41
CA GLY A 316 -4.62 29.51 -21.54
C GLY A 316 -5.30 28.14 -21.32
N LYS A 317 -6.14 27.97 -20.29
CA LYS A 317 -6.85 26.68 -20.05
C LYS A 317 -7.73 26.24 -21.23
N THR A 318 -8.60 27.14 -21.69
CA THR A 318 -9.47 26.91 -22.86
C THR A 318 -8.65 26.72 -24.12
N ALA A 319 -7.57 27.49 -24.29
CA ALA A 319 -6.65 27.33 -25.41
C ALA A 319 -6.05 25.92 -25.46
N LEU A 320 -5.59 25.40 -24.30
CA LEU A 320 -5.09 24.04 -24.21
C LEU A 320 -6.20 23.04 -24.57
N ALA A 321 -7.39 23.14 -23.97
CA ALA A 321 -8.50 22.23 -24.27
C ALA A 321 -8.88 22.22 -25.77
N ASP A 322 -8.93 23.39 -26.40
CA ASP A 322 -9.20 23.52 -27.84
C ASP A 322 -8.08 22.89 -28.68
N MET A 323 -6.81 23.05 -28.27
CA MET A 323 -5.67 22.38 -28.92
C MET A 323 -5.77 20.85 -28.83
N ILE A 324 -6.17 20.31 -27.67
CA ILE A 324 -6.41 18.86 -27.52
C ILE A 324 -7.51 18.42 -28.50
N ALA A 325 -8.64 19.13 -28.52
CA ALA A 325 -9.77 18.80 -29.40
C ALA A 325 -9.36 18.83 -30.88
N ALA A 326 -8.59 19.86 -31.30
CA ALA A 326 -8.07 19.97 -32.66
C ALA A 326 -7.11 18.83 -33.02
N GLY A 327 -6.19 18.47 -32.11
CA GLY A 327 -5.26 17.37 -32.34
C GLY A 327 -5.91 15.98 -32.37
N CYS A 328 -7.13 15.85 -31.84
CA CYS A 328 -7.93 14.63 -31.90
C CYS A 328 -8.96 14.61 -33.05
N ASP A 329 -8.90 15.57 -33.98
CA ASP A 329 -9.92 15.78 -35.02
C ASP A 329 -11.36 15.89 -34.48
N ALA A 330 -11.50 16.36 -33.24
CA ALA A 330 -12.76 16.53 -32.52
C ALA A 330 -13.17 18.00 -32.40
N TYR A 331 -12.43 18.91 -33.04
CA TYR A 331 -12.76 20.33 -33.09
C TYR A 331 -13.97 20.58 -33.99
N VAL A 332 -14.93 21.34 -33.47
CA VAL A 332 -16.14 21.76 -34.20
C VAL A 332 -16.17 23.28 -34.24
N GLU A 333 -16.30 23.85 -35.43
CA GLU A 333 -16.49 25.28 -35.62
C GLU A 333 -17.89 25.71 -35.17
N ASP A 334 -17.95 26.84 -34.45
CA ASP A 334 -19.20 27.42 -33.94
C ASP A 334 -19.15 28.94 -34.16
N GLU A 335 -19.91 29.43 -35.16
CA GLU A 335 -19.96 30.85 -35.52
C GLU A 335 -20.57 31.73 -34.40
N GLU A 336 -21.44 31.17 -33.53
CA GLU A 336 -22.03 31.89 -32.41
C GLU A 336 -21.07 31.96 -31.21
N ARG A 337 -20.16 30.99 -31.10
CA ARG A 337 -19.20 30.85 -29.99
C ARG A 337 -17.82 30.45 -30.48
N PRO A 338 -17.10 31.38 -31.13
CA PRO A 338 -15.80 31.09 -31.72
C PRO A 338 -14.80 30.65 -30.64
N SER A 339 -14.06 29.59 -30.95
CA SER A 339 -13.08 28.99 -30.03
C SER A 339 -11.91 29.92 -29.75
N PHE A 340 -10.99 29.52 -28.87
CA PHE A 340 -9.71 30.24 -28.76
C PHE A 340 -8.93 30.17 -30.08
N LEU A 341 -8.90 29.00 -30.74
CA LEU A 341 -8.11 28.78 -31.96
C LEU A 341 -8.55 29.71 -33.09
N GLU A 342 -9.85 29.88 -33.25
CA GLU A 342 -10.42 30.76 -34.27
C GLU A 342 -10.12 32.24 -33.99
N ARG A 343 -10.37 32.69 -32.74
CA ARG A 343 -10.10 34.08 -32.33
C ARG A 343 -8.62 34.45 -32.40
N ALA A 344 -7.74 33.48 -32.18
CA ALA A 344 -6.29 33.68 -32.22
C ALA A 344 -5.67 33.33 -33.59
N GLY A 345 -6.47 32.99 -34.61
CA GLY A 345 -5.99 32.41 -35.88
C GLY A 345 -4.86 33.20 -36.56
N GLU A 346 -4.92 34.54 -36.53
CA GLU A 346 -3.86 35.38 -37.10
C GLU A 346 -2.49 35.20 -36.42
N HIS A 347 -2.48 34.79 -35.15
CA HIS A 347 -1.30 34.54 -34.33
C HIS A 347 -0.86 33.07 -34.33
N LEU A 348 -1.66 32.16 -34.91
CA LEU A 348 -1.43 30.71 -34.88
C LEU A 348 -0.97 30.14 -36.23
N LYS A 349 -0.71 30.97 -37.24
CA LYS A 349 -0.57 30.59 -38.67
C LYS A 349 0.32 29.39 -39.01
N ASN A 350 1.30 29.04 -38.18
CA ASN A 350 2.17 27.87 -38.38
C ASN A 350 2.09 26.83 -37.26
N ALA A 351 1.41 27.14 -36.16
CA ALA A 351 1.35 26.26 -35.01
C ALA A 351 0.58 24.98 -35.36
N LYS A 352 1.09 23.84 -34.90
CA LYS A 352 0.43 22.53 -35.05
C LYS A 352 0.31 21.87 -33.70
N VAL A 353 -0.60 20.90 -33.61
CA VAL A 353 -0.72 20.04 -32.44
C VAL A 353 -0.54 18.61 -32.91
N SER A 354 0.30 17.86 -32.21
CA SER A 354 0.41 16.40 -32.33
C SER A 354 -0.10 15.76 -31.04
N VAL A 355 -0.86 14.69 -31.20
CA VAL A 355 -1.41 13.90 -30.09
C VAL A 355 -0.83 12.50 -30.22
N HIS A 356 -0.28 11.99 -29.13
CA HIS A 356 0.18 10.62 -29.05
C HIS A 356 -0.76 9.83 -28.16
N TRP A 357 -1.18 8.68 -28.65
CA TRP A 357 -2.04 7.76 -27.92
C TRP A 357 -1.20 6.84 -27.03
N LEU A 358 -1.81 6.27 -26.00
CA LEU A 358 -1.12 5.35 -25.10
C LEU A 358 -0.71 4.06 -25.82
N SER A 359 -1.40 3.71 -26.91
CA SER A 359 -1.05 2.59 -27.80
C SER A 359 0.24 2.81 -28.60
N GLY A 360 0.81 4.02 -28.57
CA GLY A 360 2.04 4.38 -29.31
C GLY A 360 1.82 4.91 -30.72
N GLU A 361 0.58 5.24 -31.09
CA GLU A 361 0.21 5.90 -32.35
C GLU A 361 0.22 7.42 -32.25
#